data_AF-A0A939S9V4-F1
#
_entry.id   AF-A0A939S9V4-F1
#
_cell.length_a   1.000
_cell.length_b   1.000
_cell.length_c   1.000
_cell.angle_alpha   90.00
_cell.angle_beta   90.00
_cell.angle_gamma   90.00
#
_symmetry.space_group_name_H-M   'P 1'
#
loop_
_entity.id
_entity.type
_entity.pdbx_description
1 polymer ?
#
loop_
_entity_poly.entity_id
_entity_poly.type
_entity_poly.pdbx_seq_one_letter_code
_entity_poly.pdbx_strand_id
1 'polypeptide(L)' 'MLWDGTGLVLVYKRLGRDGRFEWPQISDGVMHLTRVQFEALFDHPC' A
#
# COMPACT_ATOMS: atom_id res chain seq x y z
N MET A 1 4.94 4.45 -10.58
CA MET A 1 5.01 2.99 -10.44
C MET A 1 6.18 2.52 -11.26
N LEU A 2 7.11 1.76 -10.68
CA LEU A 2 8.24 1.16 -11.38
C LEU A 2 8.00 -0.36 -11.39
N TRP A 3 8.07 -0.97 -12.57
CA TRP A 3 7.95 -2.41 -12.76
C TRP A 3 9.28 -2.95 -13.26
N ASP A 4 9.72 -4.08 -12.70
CA ASP A 4 11.03 -4.67 -12.94
C ASP A 4 11.00 -5.94 -13.80
N GLY A 5 9.83 -6.35 -14.31
CA GLY A 5 9.67 -7.58 -15.10
C GLY A 5 9.35 -8.83 -14.29
N THR A 6 9.47 -8.81 -12.96
CA THR A 6 9.33 -10.00 -12.10
C THR A 6 7.93 -10.15 -11.49
N GLY A 7 7.07 -9.15 -11.69
CA GLY A 7 5.79 -9.03 -10.99
C GLY A 7 5.91 -8.26 -9.66
N LEU A 8 7.09 -7.75 -9.32
CA LEU A 8 7.29 -6.83 -8.21
C LEU A 8 6.90 -5.40 -8.61
N VAL A 9 6.15 -4.72 -7.74
CA VAL A 9 5.77 -3.32 -7.93
C VAL A 9 6.09 -2.54 -6.66
N LEU A 10 6.87 -1.47 -6.81
CA LEU A 10 7.04 -0.49 -5.74
C LEU A 10 5.96 0.59 -5.86
N VAL A 11 5.17 0.76 -4.80
CA VAL A 11 4.15 1.80 -4.68
C VAL A 11 4.51 2.70 -3.50
N TYR A 12 4.46 4.01 -3.69
CA TYR A 12 4.60 4.99 -2.62
C TYR A 12 3.45 6.00 -2.71
N LYS A 13 2.88 6.37 -1.56
CA LYS A 13 1.83 7.39 -1.43
C LYS A 13 2.40 8.57 -0.65
N ARG A 14 2.39 9.77 -1.22
CA ARG A 14 2.81 10.97 -0.49
C ARG A 14 1.66 11.42 0.40
N LEU A 15 1.84 11.27 1.71
CA LEU A 15 0.90 11.77 2.69
C LEU A 15 1.18 13.27 2.87
N GLY A 16 0.17 14.10 2.62
CA GLY A 16 0.24 15.54 2.84
C GLY A 16 0.29 15.90 4.32
N ARG A 17 0.15 17.19 4.64
CA ARG A 17 0.26 17.73 6.02
C ARG A 17 -0.62 16.99 7.05
N ASP A 18 -1.79 16.53 6.63
CA ASP A 18 -2.77 15.84 7.49
C ASP A 18 -3.01 14.37 7.10
N GLY A 19 -2.23 13.87 6.12
CA GLY A 19 -2.35 12.48 5.68
C GLY A 19 -1.70 11.54 6.69
N ARG A 20 -2.49 10.65 7.31
CA ARG A 20 -1.96 9.55 8.11
C ARG A 20 -2.32 8.23 7.45
N PHE A 21 -1.31 7.40 7.22
CA PHE A 21 -1.50 6.04 6.73
C PHE A 21 -0.77 5.10 7.66
N GLU A 22 -1.54 4.27 8.36
CA GLU A 22 -1.00 3.25 9.25
C GLU A 22 -0.96 1.93 8.50
N TRP A 23 0.24 1.37 8.37
CA TRP A 23 0.40 0.04 7.83
C TRP A 23 -0.20 -0.97 8.82
N PRO A 24 -0.99 -1.95 8.34
CA PRO A 24 -1.38 -3.08 9.17
C PRO A 24 -0.13 -3.82 9.67
N GLN A 25 -0.28 -4.62 10.73
CA GLN A 25 0.82 -5.43 11.25
C GLN A 25 1.26 -6.44 10.19
N ILE A 26 2.57 -6.56 9.99
CA ILE A 26 3.17 -7.51 9.05
C ILE A 26 3.38 -8.83 9.81
N SER A 27 2.84 -9.94 9.30
CA SER A 27 3.18 -11.30 9.73
C SER A 27 4.21 -11.89 8.76
N ASP A 28 5.19 -12.64 9.26
CA ASP A 28 6.14 -13.41 8.42
C ASP A 28 6.92 -12.59 7.37
N GLY A 29 7.05 -11.28 7.59
CA GLY A 29 7.75 -10.36 6.68
C GLY A 29 6.97 -10.01 5.41
N VAL A 30 5.74 -10.51 5.23
CA VAL A 30 4.92 -10.26 4.04
C VAL A 30 3.46 -10.03 4.44
N MET A 31 2.84 -8.97 3.91
CA MET A 31 1.41 -8.72 4.13
C MET A 31 0.59 -9.31 2.98
N HIS A 32 -0.24 -10.30 3.29
CA HIS A 32 -1.26 -10.77 2.36
C HIS A 32 -2.49 -9.85 2.44
N LEU A 33 -2.78 -9.16 1.34
CA LEU A 33 -3.95 -8.30 1.22
C LEU A 33 -5.04 -9.02 0.44
N THR A 34 -6.25 -9.04 1.00
CA THR A 34 -7.46 -9.31 0.21
C THR A 34 -7.69 -8.15 -0.76
N ARG A 35 -8.49 -8.39 -1.82
CA ARG A 35 -8.84 -7.35 -2.80
C ARG A 35 -9.36 -6.06 -2.15
N VAL A 36 -10.26 -6.19 -1.18
CA VAL A 36 -10.85 -5.05 -0.46
C VAL A 36 -9.79 -4.26 0.32
N GLN A 37 -8.85 -4.95 0.99
CA GLN A 37 -7.77 -4.30 1.73
C GLN A 37 -6.77 -3.61 0.79
N PHE A 38 -6.52 -4.18 -0.39
CA PHE A 38 -5.69 -3.53 -1.42
C PHE A 38 -6.35 -2.26 -1.95
N GLU A 39 -7.64 -2.31 -2.27
CA GLU A 39 -8.40 -1.14 -2.75
C GLU A 39 -8.41 -0.01 -1.71
N ALA A 40 -8.56 -0.32 -0.42
CA ALA A 40 -8.52 0.65 0.68
C ALA A 40 -7.22 1.48 0.75
N LEU A 41 -6.08 0.98 0.24
CA LEU A 41 -4.83 1.76 0.17
C LEU A 41 -4.99 3.02 -0.69
N PHE A 42 -5.83 2.93 -1.72
CA PHE A 42 -6.03 3.97 -2.72
C PHE A 42 -7.32 4.76 -2.49
N ASP A 43 -8.30 4.16 -1.83
CA ASP A 43 -9.65 4.73 -1.67
C ASP A 43 -9.81 5.70 -0.50
N HIS A 44 -8.72 6.06 0.18
CA HIS A 44 -8.70 7.16 1.15
C HIS A 44 -8.20 8.46 0.50
N PRO A 45 -9.12 9.34 0.04
CA PRO A 45 -8.86 10.76 -0.20
C PRO A 45 -8.79 11.51 1.14
N CYS A 46 -7.99 12.58 1.14
CA CYS A 46 -7.93 13.58 2.20
C CYS A 46 -9.29 14.23 2.46
#